data_AF-A0A1L8SVH1-F1
#
_entry.id   AF-A0A1L8SVH1-F1
#
_cell.length_a   1.000
_cell.length_b   1.000
_cell.length_c   1.000
_cell.angle_alpha   90.00
_cell.angle_beta   90.00
_cell.angle_gamma   90.00
#
_symmetry.space_group_name_H-M   'P 1'
#
loop_
_entity.id
_entity.type
_entity.pdbx_description
1 polymer ?
#
loop_
_entity_poly.entity_id
_entity_poly.type
_entity_poly.pdbx_seq_one_letter_code
_entity_poly.pdbx_strand_id
1 'polypeptide(L)'
;MNMLYVNPSATNQIRKKGHKGKKVIRSILQQYVLSGLIFLFVYGATMVMIDFSQLPGFFTYYMALFALIGFSQSLSAIFNVFFESKDLQDYLALPIKQGEVFIAKFLAVGMTIVPFLLPLLILFFLTAFRSGQFIPIAVIAAILLFLIFFILLFSFCSLIVFGMTKTKLFRQHKKLFTSLMLGFSMVVSVGGVLAINFSQNSVDHSANVVDRHPFAIFLPFYHVMHDLFSVGGLLPLVALLLVTGLLLLALRGFVVPSLYEQFSDEGSHTVATKRKRKENRSLKKQLGSYNVQLLKNPNLIMQVLTSSLIMPIILLATMVTTNPVDLRTLSLKFGGVFFVSGIVFACVMLNQTSFVSNLISLDRENFSFIQSLPLSLRKYLRQKFWVGCKIQMALAGGISIIIGLIIHLPLFLLVTFVVGTLWGTYLMSLYFFSRDYRLLNVTWTNVSQLFTRGVGNYGLMLWLFGTFLIGAILIALYVVGVLMELNPVLLNGGVMLWLAILSGAWLWINHNNFWKKLGH
;
A
#
# COMPACT_ATOMS: atom_id res chain seq x y z
N MET A 1 7.72 27.39 0.63
CA MET A 1 6.95 27.14 1.86
C MET A 1 6.10 25.86 1.79
N ASN A 2 5.40 25.57 0.67
CA ASN A 2 4.45 24.44 0.58
C ASN A 2 5.02 23.03 0.33
N MET A 3 6.29 22.87 -0.06
CA MET A 3 6.88 21.53 -0.18
C MET A 3 6.97 20.78 1.16
N LEU A 4 6.84 21.50 2.28
CA LEU A 4 6.80 20.96 3.64
C LEU A 4 5.48 20.21 3.95
N TYR A 5 4.42 20.39 3.16
CA TYR A 5 3.10 19.81 3.43
C TYR A 5 2.66 18.72 2.44
N VAL A 6 3.46 18.47 1.40
CA VAL A 6 3.24 17.36 0.44
C VAL A 6 3.25 16.01 1.15
N ASN A 7 4.06 15.91 2.20
CA ASN A 7 4.12 14.76 3.08
C ASN A 7 4.48 15.23 4.49
N PRO A 8 3.48 15.62 5.32
CA PRO A 8 3.72 16.13 6.67
C PRO A 8 4.55 15.14 7.52
N SER A 9 4.44 13.85 7.19
CA SER A 9 5.18 12.74 7.79
C SER A 9 6.67 12.77 7.45
N ALA A 10 7.03 12.87 6.17
CA ALA A 10 8.43 12.99 5.77
C ALA A 10 9.05 14.30 6.27
N THR A 11 8.33 15.41 6.14
CA THR A 11 8.77 16.74 6.59
C THR A 11 9.09 16.80 8.07
N ASN A 12 8.19 16.33 8.93
CA ASN A 12 8.39 16.36 10.37
C ASN A 12 9.47 15.35 10.81
N GLN A 13 9.62 14.23 10.12
CA GLN A 13 10.69 13.27 10.39
C GLN A 13 12.07 13.82 10.03
N ILE A 14 12.17 14.57 8.94
CA ILE A 14 13.40 15.26 8.51
C ILE A 14 13.70 16.47 9.42
N ARG A 15 12.66 17.17 9.91
CA ARG A 15 12.80 18.19 10.97
C ARG A 15 13.28 17.60 12.30
N LYS A 16 12.78 16.41 12.70
CA LYS A 16 13.26 15.66 13.87
C LYS A 16 14.73 15.23 13.73
N LYS A 17 15.23 15.04 12.51
CA LYS A 17 16.65 14.82 12.20
C LYS A 17 17.50 16.11 12.19
N GLY A 18 16.94 17.25 12.60
CA GLY A 18 17.67 18.52 12.75
C GLY A 18 17.74 19.38 11.48
N HIS A 19 17.14 18.95 10.36
CA HIS A 19 17.14 19.75 9.13
C HIS A 19 16.04 20.82 9.17
N LYS A 20 16.41 22.08 8.87
CA LYS A 20 15.48 23.22 8.77
C LYS A 20 15.47 23.80 7.35
N GLY A 21 14.34 24.37 6.93
CA GLY A 21 14.19 25.11 5.67
C GLY A 21 14.46 24.29 4.40
N LYS A 22 15.38 24.78 3.54
CA LYS A 22 15.71 24.20 2.23
C LYS A 22 16.25 22.75 2.31
N LYS A 23 16.92 22.37 3.41
CA LYS A 23 17.45 21.01 3.60
C LYS A 23 16.35 19.96 3.72
N VAL A 24 15.19 20.33 4.30
CA VAL A 24 14.03 19.44 4.40
C VAL A 24 13.45 19.15 3.01
N ILE A 25 13.26 20.22 2.25
CA ILE A 25 12.74 20.15 0.88
C ILE A 25 13.66 19.30 -0.01
N ARG A 26 14.98 19.52 0.07
CA ARG A 26 15.97 18.72 -0.68
C ARG A 26 15.93 17.24 -0.31
N SER A 27 15.78 16.92 0.98
CA SER A 27 15.69 15.52 1.43
C SER A 27 14.39 14.83 1.00
N ILE A 28 13.26 15.55 0.98
CA ILE A 28 11.98 15.03 0.45
C ILE A 28 12.11 14.78 -1.05
N LEU A 29 12.64 15.74 -1.80
CA LEU A 29 12.92 15.59 -3.24
C LEU A 29 13.84 14.40 -3.51
N GLN A 30 14.95 14.29 -2.76
CA GLN A 30 15.85 13.15 -2.86
C GLN A 30 15.16 11.82 -2.58
N GLN A 31 14.22 11.76 -1.63
CA GLN A 31 13.47 10.55 -1.35
C GLN A 31 12.58 10.13 -2.52
N TYR A 32 11.84 11.07 -3.12
CA TYR A 32 11.00 10.78 -4.29
C TYR A 32 11.83 10.44 -5.53
N VAL A 33 12.94 11.16 -5.76
CA VAL A 33 13.87 10.87 -6.86
C VAL A 33 14.54 9.51 -6.69
N LEU A 34 14.99 9.17 -5.47
CA LEU A 34 15.59 7.87 -5.19
C LEU A 34 14.56 6.75 -5.36
N SER A 35 13.32 6.95 -4.88
CA SER A 35 12.23 6.00 -5.13
C SER A 35 12.00 5.84 -6.63
N GLY A 36 11.96 6.94 -7.39
CA GLY A 36 11.83 6.92 -8.84
C GLY A 36 12.96 6.15 -9.52
N LEU A 37 14.21 6.38 -9.11
CA LEU A 37 15.39 5.68 -9.62
C LEU A 37 15.34 4.17 -9.33
N ILE A 38 14.92 3.77 -8.13
CA ILE A 38 14.79 2.35 -7.77
C ILE A 38 13.73 1.67 -8.64
N PHE A 39 12.54 2.28 -8.76
CA PHE A 39 11.47 1.76 -9.62
C PHE A 39 11.94 1.69 -11.08
N LEU A 40 12.59 2.74 -11.57
CA LEU A 40 13.12 2.81 -12.92
C LEU A 40 14.20 1.74 -13.15
N PHE A 41 15.08 1.46 -12.19
CA PHE A 41 16.08 0.41 -12.30
C PHE A 41 15.47 -0.99 -12.29
N VAL A 42 14.61 -1.29 -11.32
CA VAL A 42 14.00 -2.63 -11.16
C VAL A 42 13.12 -2.99 -12.36
N TYR A 43 12.23 -2.08 -12.77
CA TYR A 43 11.34 -2.33 -13.90
C TYR A 43 12.03 -2.10 -15.24
N GLY A 44 12.91 -1.12 -15.35
CA GLY A 44 13.68 -0.88 -16.57
C GLY A 44 14.57 -2.06 -16.95
N ALA A 45 15.27 -2.66 -15.97
CA ALA A 45 16.12 -3.82 -16.23
C ALA A 45 15.35 -5.03 -16.76
N THR A 46 14.11 -5.25 -16.28
CA THR A 46 13.27 -6.35 -16.78
C THR A 46 12.71 -6.07 -18.18
N MET A 47 12.45 -4.80 -18.51
CA MET A 47 11.95 -4.37 -19.82
C MET A 47 13.00 -4.42 -20.93
N VAL A 48 14.28 -4.19 -20.62
CA VAL A 48 15.36 -4.15 -21.64
C VAL A 48 15.46 -5.46 -22.44
N MET A 49 15.05 -6.60 -21.88
CA MET A 49 15.12 -7.90 -22.55
C MET A 49 13.94 -8.16 -23.52
N ILE A 50 12.89 -7.33 -23.52
CA ILE A 50 11.66 -7.55 -24.29
C ILE A 50 11.63 -6.64 -25.52
N ASP A 51 11.25 -7.18 -26.67
CA ASP A 51 11.03 -6.38 -27.88
C ASP A 51 9.62 -5.80 -27.96
N PHE A 52 9.44 -4.62 -27.39
CA PHE A 52 8.15 -3.95 -27.43
C PHE A 52 7.76 -3.48 -28.83
N SER A 53 8.67 -3.33 -29.80
CA SER A 53 8.31 -2.89 -31.16
C SER A 53 7.60 -3.97 -31.96
N GLN A 54 7.75 -5.24 -31.58
CA GLN A 54 7.10 -6.37 -32.24
C GLN A 54 5.96 -6.96 -31.38
N LEU A 55 5.84 -6.51 -30.13
CA LEU A 55 4.94 -7.07 -29.12
C LEU A 55 4.02 -5.97 -28.53
N PRO A 56 3.04 -5.46 -29.29
CA PRO A 56 2.05 -4.48 -28.80
C PRO A 56 1.26 -4.97 -27.58
N GLY A 57 1.05 -6.28 -27.44
CA GLY A 57 0.43 -6.89 -26.27
C GLY A 57 1.22 -6.66 -24.99
N PHE A 58 2.52 -6.93 -25.02
CA PHE A 58 3.41 -6.69 -23.87
C PHE A 58 3.53 -5.20 -23.53
N PHE A 59 3.58 -4.33 -24.54
CA PHE A 59 3.57 -2.88 -24.33
C PHE A 59 2.32 -2.42 -23.58
N THR A 60 1.14 -2.80 -24.09
CA THR A 60 -0.14 -2.41 -23.50
C THR A 60 -0.36 -3.03 -22.12
N TYR A 61 0.22 -4.20 -21.84
CA TYR A 61 0.22 -4.80 -20.51
C TYR A 61 0.97 -3.94 -19.49
N TYR A 62 2.22 -3.53 -19.77
CA TYR A 62 2.97 -2.69 -18.85
C TYR A 62 2.30 -1.33 -18.67
N MET A 63 1.78 -0.74 -19.76
CA MET A 63 0.95 0.46 -19.70
C MET A 63 -0.22 0.30 -18.74
N ALA A 64 -1.00 -0.79 -18.86
CA ALA A 64 -2.13 -1.05 -17.99
C ALA A 64 -1.73 -1.23 -16.52
N LEU A 65 -0.65 -1.96 -16.26
CA LEU A 65 -0.13 -2.19 -14.91
C LEU A 65 0.25 -0.86 -14.23
N PHE A 66 1.07 -0.03 -14.89
CA PHE A 66 1.47 1.27 -14.32
C PHE A 66 0.32 2.27 -14.31
N ALA A 67 -0.63 2.20 -15.24
CA ALA A 67 -1.86 3.00 -15.19
C ALA A 67 -2.69 2.67 -13.95
N LEU A 68 -2.89 1.40 -13.62
CA LEU A 68 -3.64 0.96 -12.44
C LEU A 68 -2.95 1.36 -11.13
N ILE A 69 -1.63 1.18 -11.05
CA ILE A 69 -0.85 1.62 -9.87
C ILE A 69 -0.91 3.14 -9.76
N GLY A 70 -0.62 3.86 -10.85
CA GLY A 70 -0.65 5.32 -10.91
C GLY A 70 -2.01 5.88 -10.54
N PHE A 71 -3.09 5.27 -11.03
CA PHE A 71 -4.48 5.62 -10.68
C PHE A 71 -4.73 5.49 -9.18
N SER A 72 -4.35 4.35 -8.59
CA SER A 72 -4.58 4.10 -7.16
C SER A 72 -3.78 5.05 -6.26
N GLN A 73 -2.52 5.31 -6.61
CA GLN A 73 -1.69 6.28 -5.90
C GLN A 73 -2.21 7.72 -6.07
N SER A 74 -2.67 8.08 -7.27
CA SER A 74 -3.21 9.41 -7.56
C SER A 74 -4.48 9.70 -6.77
N LEU A 75 -5.44 8.77 -6.75
CA LEU A 75 -6.66 8.92 -5.95
C LEU A 75 -6.34 9.11 -4.47
N SER A 76 -5.44 8.29 -3.94
CA SER A 76 -5.03 8.36 -2.52
C SER A 76 -4.33 9.67 -2.18
N ALA A 77 -3.40 10.12 -3.03
CA ALA A 77 -2.64 11.34 -2.82
C ALA A 77 -3.50 12.60 -2.92
N ILE A 78 -4.37 12.69 -3.96
CA ILE A 78 -5.34 13.79 -4.08
C ILE A 78 -6.23 13.82 -2.85
N PHE A 79 -6.79 12.68 -2.44
CA PHE A 79 -7.67 12.65 -1.29
C PHE A 79 -6.97 13.14 0.00
N ASN A 80 -5.80 12.60 0.31
CA ASN A 80 -5.08 12.95 1.53
C ASN A 80 -4.66 14.43 1.58
N VAL A 81 -4.18 14.96 0.45
CA VAL A 81 -3.68 16.35 0.36
C VAL A 81 -4.81 17.38 0.30
N PHE A 82 -5.97 17.05 -0.29
CA PHE A 82 -7.08 18.00 -0.42
C PHE A 82 -8.11 17.89 0.71
N PHE A 83 -8.41 16.69 1.21
CA PHE A 83 -9.55 16.47 2.10
C PHE A 83 -9.20 16.06 3.54
N GLU A 84 -8.03 15.48 3.75
CA GLU A 84 -7.60 15.03 5.09
C GLU A 84 -6.61 15.98 5.76
N SER A 85 -5.83 16.73 4.97
CA SER A 85 -4.92 17.74 5.50
C SER A 85 -5.70 18.83 6.23
N LYS A 86 -5.50 18.98 7.54
CA LYS A 86 -6.06 20.09 8.33
C LYS A 86 -5.36 21.43 8.08
N ASP A 87 -4.30 21.42 7.27
CA ASP A 87 -3.46 22.57 6.99
C ASP A 87 -4.22 23.71 6.29
N LEU A 88 -5.39 23.43 5.70
CA LEU A 88 -6.23 24.44 5.05
C LEU A 88 -6.66 25.55 6.02
N GLN A 89 -7.02 25.20 7.25
CA GLN A 89 -7.41 26.16 8.29
C GLN A 89 -6.23 27.04 8.70
N ASP A 90 -5.03 26.49 8.75
CA ASP A 90 -3.80 27.22 9.07
C ASP A 90 -3.40 28.17 7.93
N TYR A 91 -3.70 27.83 6.67
CA TYR A 91 -3.43 28.69 5.51
C TYR A 91 -4.40 29.88 5.40
N LEU A 92 -5.65 29.73 5.87
CA LEU A 92 -6.64 30.83 5.84
C LEU A 92 -6.21 32.04 6.68
N ALA A 93 -5.39 31.82 7.72
CA ALA A 93 -4.87 32.90 8.56
C ALA A 93 -3.66 33.63 7.92
N LEU A 94 -3.10 33.12 6.83
CA LEU A 94 -1.92 33.69 6.17
C LEU A 94 -2.33 34.54 4.95
N PRO A 95 -1.62 35.64 4.64
CA PRO A 95 -1.90 36.51 3.49
C PRO A 95 -1.40 35.88 2.17
N ILE A 96 -1.89 34.70 1.82
CA ILE A 96 -1.52 33.94 0.62
C ILE A 96 -2.75 33.77 -0.27
N LYS A 97 -2.57 33.97 -1.59
CA LYS A 97 -3.66 33.74 -2.55
C LYS A 97 -4.05 32.27 -2.58
N GLN A 98 -5.36 31.99 -2.52
CA GLN A 98 -5.89 30.61 -2.53
C GLN A 98 -5.44 29.81 -3.78
N GLY A 99 -5.33 30.47 -4.94
CA GLY A 99 -4.82 29.86 -6.18
C GLY A 99 -3.35 29.38 -6.09
N GLU A 100 -2.51 30.05 -5.30
CA GLU A 100 -1.11 29.65 -5.11
C GLU A 100 -1.00 28.42 -4.19
N VAL A 101 -1.83 28.36 -3.14
CA VAL A 101 -1.95 27.16 -2.28
C VAL A 101 -2.43 25.97 -3.11
N PHE A 102 -3.37 26.22 -4.02
CA PHE A 102 -3.93 25.21 -4.90
C PHE A 102 -2.91 24.61 -5.87
N ILE A 103 -2.21 25.45 -6.64
CA ILE A 103 -1.15 24.99 -7.58
C ILE A 103 -0.08 24.22 -6.81
N ALA A 104 0.27 24.68 -5.62
CA ALA A 104 1.25 24.00 -4.79
C ALA A 104 0.78 22.61 -4.33
N LYS A 105 -0.50 22.43 -3.94
CA LYS A 105 -1.07 21.12 -3.61
C LYS A 105 -1.17 20.21 -4.84
N PHE A 106 -1.48 20.76 -6.01
CA PHE A 106 -1.49 20.00 -7.26
C PHE A 106 -0.10 19.48 -7.63
N LEU A 107 0.93 20.33 -7.57
CA LEU A 107 2.33 19.94 -7.80
C LEU A 107 2.83 18.94 -6.75
N ALA A 108 2.42 19.12 -5.50
CA ALA A 108 2.71 18.21 -4.41
C ALA A 108 2.21 16.80 -4.73
N VAL A 109 0.95 16.67 -5.12
CA VAL A 109 0.35 15.39 -5.51
C VAL A 109 1.07 14.82 -6.74
N GLY A 110 1.31 15.64 -7.76
CA GLY A 110 2.05 15.22 -8.96
C GLY A 110 3.39 14.57 -8.63
N MET A 111 4.19 15.20 -7.76
CA MET A 111 5.49 14.65 -7.31
C MET A 111 5.37 13.29 -6.60
N THR A 112 4.26 13.03 -5.91
CA THR A 112 4.05 11.72 -5.27
C THR A 112 3.74 10.61 -6.27
N ILE A 113 3.20 10.95 -7.44
CA ILE A 113 2.76 9.99 -8.47
C ILE A 113 3.89 9.66 -9.44
N VAL A 114 4.72 10.66 -9.80
CA VAL A 114 5.80 10.52 -10.81
C VAL A 114 6.66 9.26 -10.61
N PRO A 115 7.14 8.91 -9.39
CA PRO A 115 7.98 7.73 -9.19
C PRO A 115 7.35 6.41 -9.68
N PHE A 116 6.03 6.28 -9.57
CA PHE A 116 5.31 5.07 -9.97
C PHE A 116 5.06 4.98 -11.47
N LEU A 117 5.11 6.10 -12.18
CA LEU A 117 4.90 6.17 -13.63
C LEU A 117 6.23 6.20 -14.41
N LEU A 118 7.35 6.51 -13.76
CA LEU A 118 8.66 6.59 -14.41
C LEU A 118 9.05 5.36 -15.27
N PRO A 119 8.73 4.11 -14.89
CA PRO A 119 8.99 2.96 -15.76
C PRO A 119 8.35 3.07 -17.16
N LEU A 120 7.24 3.81 -17.32
CA LEU A 120 6.63 4.07 -18.62
C LEU A 120 7.51 4.92 -19.53
N LEU A 121 8.34 5.80 -18.97
CA LEU A 121 9.28 6.58 -19.76
C LEU A 121 10.31 5.65 -20.44
N ILE A 122 10.80 4.63 -19.72
CA ILE A 122 11.65 3.58 -20.30
C ILE A 122 10.88 2.78 -21.35
N LEU A 123 9.64 2.38 -21.04
CA LEU A 123 8.80 1.64 -21.98
C LEU A 123 8.68 2.38 -23.32
N PHE A 124 8.31 3.66 -23.28
CA PHE A 124 8.18 4.49 -24.48
C PHE A 124 9.53 4.64 -25.20
N PHE A 125 10.61 4.91 -24.47
CA PHE A 125 11.94 5.03 -25.05
C PHE A 125 12.38 3.74 -25.75
N LEU A 126 12.22 2.57 -25.10
CA LEU A 126 12.61 1.28 -25.67
C LEU A 126 11.78 0.93 -26.90
N THR A 127 10.48 1.25 -26.91
CA THR A 127 9.63 1.04 -28.10
C THR A 127 10.14 1.88 -29.27
N ALA A 128 10.30 3.20 -29.12
CA ALA A 128 10.78 4.05 -30.22
C ALA A 128 12.20 3.69 -30.68
N PHE A 129 13.10 3.36 -29.74
CA PHE A 129 14.46 2.96 -30.09
C PHE A 129 14.49 1.66 -30.90
N ARG A 130 13.70 0.65 -30.50
CA ARG A 130 13.62 -0.63 -31.21
C ARG A 130 12.85 -0.54 -32.54
N SER A 131 11.97 0.43 -32.70
CA SER A 131 11.31 0.76 -33.98
C SER A 131 12.22 1.50 -34.98
N GLY A 132 13.54 1.54 -34.73
CA GLY A 132 14.53 2.08 -35.66
C GLY A 132 14.66 3.61 -35.64
N GLN A 133 14.12 4.29 -34.63
CA GLN A 133 14.17 5.75 -34.54
C GLN A 133 15.51 6.26 -34.00
N PHE A 134 15.91 7.47 -34.42
CA PHE A 134 17.12 8.13 -33.93
C PHE A 134 17.03 8.41 -32.42
N ILE A 135 18.09 8.10 -31.66
CA ILE A 135 18.10 8.11 -30.19
C ILE A 135 17.58 9.44 -29.59
N PRO A 136 18.07 10.63 -29.99
CA PRO A 136 17.53 11.91 -29.52
C PRO A 136 16.03 12.10 -29.74
N ILE A 137 15.51 11.68 -30.90
CA ILE A 137 14.09 11.81 -31.23
C ILE A 137 13.27 10.85 -30.35
N ALA A 138 13.75 9.62 -30.16
CA ALA A 138 13.12 8.64 -29.28
C ALA A 138 13.02 9.16 -27.83
N VAL A 139 14.06 9.82 -27.32
CA VAL A 139 14.04 10.44 -25.97
C VAL A 139 13.00 11.56 -25.89
N ILE A 140 12.98 12.48 -26.87
CA ILE A 140 12.04 13.61 -26.87
C ILE A 140 10.59 13.10 -26.96
N ALA A 141 10.32 12.14 -27.84
CA ALA A 141 9.01 11.53 -27.98
C ALA A 141 8.57 10.78 -26.73
N ALA A 142 9.46 10.02 -26.08
CA ALA A 142 9.18 9.33 -24.84
C ALA A 142 8.80 10.30 -23.71
N ILE A 143 9.52 11.42 -23.58
CA ILE A 143 9.22 12.46 -22.59
C ILE A 143 7.87 13.12 -22.90
N LEU A 144 7.60 13.43 -24.17
CA LEU A 144 6.34 14.03 -24.60
C LEU A 144 5.15 13.11 -24.31
N LEU A 145 5.24 11.83 -24.68
CA LEU A 145 4.18 10.85 -24.45
C LEU A 145 3.98 10.57 -22.96
N PHE A 146 5.07 10.54 -22.18
CA PHE A 146 5.03 10.44 -20.72
C PHE A 146 4.28 11.61 -20.10
N LEU A 147 4.54 12.84 -20.55
CA LEU A 147 3.85 14.04 -20.06
C LEU A 147 2.35 13.99 -20.39
N ILE A 148 2.00 13.60 -21.62
CA ILE A 148 0.61 13.43 -22.05
C ILE A 148 -0.10 12.40 -21.16
N PHE A 149 0.50 11.22 -20.98
CA PHE A 149 -0.06 10.17 -20.13
C PHE A 149 -0.21 10.62 -18.68
N PHE A 150 0.81 11.29 -18.13
CA PHE A 150 0.78 11.84 -16.77
C PHE A 150 -0.37 12.83 -16.59
N ILE A 151 -0.54 13.78 -17.51
CA ILE A 151 -1.61 14.79 -17.45
C ILE A 151 -2.97 14.13 -17.60
N LEU A 152 -3.13 13.16 -18.51
CA LEU A 152 -4.37 12.42 -18.70
C LEU A 152 -4.81 11.70 -17.42
N LEU A 153 -3.91 10.86 -16.87
CA LEU A 153 -4.19 10.09 -15.66
C LEU A 153 -4.51 11.00 -14.48
N PHE A 154 -3.68 12.02 -14.28
CA PHE A 154 -3.85 12.95 -13.18
C PHE A 154 -5.14 13.77 -13.29
N SER A 155 -5.49 14.23 -14.49
CA SER A 155 -6.73 14.97 -14.72
C SER A 155 -7.96 14.09 -14.52
N PHE A 156 -7.92 12.86 -15.02
CA PHE A 156 -8.99 11.87 -14.82
C PHE A 156 -9.21 11.56 -13.33
N CYS A 157 -8.14 11.27 -12.58
CA CYS A 157 -8.22 11.03 -11.13
C CYS A 157 -8.76 12.26 -10.38
N SER A 158 -8.33 13.46 -10.76
CA SER A 158 -8.80 14.70 -10.17
C SER A 158 -10.30 14.88 -10.36
N LEU A 159 -10.81 14.69 -11.58
CA LEU A 159 -12.24 14.78 -11.88
C LEU A 159 -13.06 13.77 -11.09
N ILE A 160 -12.58 12.53 -10.93
CA ILE A 160 -13.25 11.52 -10.10
C ILE A 160 -13.35 12.00 -8.65
N VAL A 161 -12.23 12.37 -8.03
CA VAL A 161 -12.22 12.78 -6.62
C VAL A 161 -13.11 14.00 -6.40
N PHE A 162 -12.93 15.06 -7.18
CA PHE A 162 -13.68 16.30 -7.00
C PHE A 162 -15.14 16.18 -7.42
N GLY A 163 -15.45 15.43 -8.49
CA GLY A 163 -16.82 15.13 -8.90
C GLY A 163 -17.57 14.36 -7.81
N MET A 164 -16.92 13.37 -7.21
CA MET A 164 -17.47 12.64 -6.07
C MET A 164 -17.73 13.54 -4.86
N THR A 165 -16.88 14.53 -4.61
CA THR A 165 -17.02 15.42 -3.44
C THR A 165 -18.20 16.38 -3.49
N LYS A 166 -18.74 16.66 -4.69
CA LYS A 166 -19.98 17.43 -4.86
C LYS A 166 -21.24 16.65 -4.52
N THR A 167 -21.18 15.32 -4.42
CA THR A 167 -22.37 14.52 -4.11
C THR A 167 -22.82 14.70 -2.66
N LYS A 168 -24.13 14.86 -2.43
CA LYS A 168 -24.72 15.03 -1.08
C LYS A 168 -24.33 13.89 -0.11
N LEU A 169 -24.09 12.70 -0.64
CA LEU A 169 -23.62 11.52 0.09
C LEU A 169 -22.22 11.68 0.67
N PHE A 170 -21.30 12.35 -0.04
CA PHE A 170 -19.96 12.65 0.45
C PHE A 170 -20.00 13.56 1.67
N ARG A 171 -20.82 14.62 1.60
CA ARG A 171 -20.93 15.63 2.67
C ARG A 171 -21.52 15.06 3.96
N GLN A 172 -22.45 14.11 3.86
CA GLN A 172 -23.07 13.48 5.04
C GLN A 172 -22.20 12.38 5.68
N HIS A 173 -21.34 11.70 4.91
CA HIS A 173 -20.53 10.58 5.39
C HIS A 173 -19.05 10.66 4.94
N LYS A 174 -18.41 11.83 5.08
CA LYS A 174 -17.02 12.10 4.64
C LYS A 174 -16.06 10.94 4.93
N LYS A 175 -16.07 10.40 6.16
CA LYS A 175 -15.22 9.26 6.56
C LYS A 175 -15.52 7.93 5.86
N LEU A 176 -16.79 7.59 5.64
CA LEU A 176 -17.18 6.34 4.97
C LEU A 176 -16.79 6.41 3.49
N PHE A 177 -16.99 7.58 2.87
CA PHE A 177 -16.64 7.79 1.48
C PHE A 177 -15.13 7.82 1.25
N THR A 178 -14.35 8.41 2.16
CA THR A 178 -12.88 8.27 2.17
C THR A 178 -12.48 6.80 2.14
N SER A 179 -13.07 5.99 3.01
CA SER A 179 -12.79 4.56 3.09
C SER A 179 -13.19 3.82 1.82
N LEU A 180 -14.30 4.21 1.19
CA LEU A 180 -14.78 3.62 -0.06
C LEU A 180 -13.92 4.02 -1.26
N MET A 181 -13.52 5.27 -1.42
CA MET A 181 -12.65 5.70 -2.53
C MET A 181 -11.29 5.00 -2.48
N LEU A 182 -10.70 4.99 -1.28
CA LEU A 182 -9.42 4.32 -1.07
C LEU A 182 -9.55 2.80 -1.22
N GLY A 183 -10.65 2.21 -0.74
CA GLY A 183 -10.91 0.77 -0.89
C GLY A 183 -11.16 0.39 -2.34
N PHE A 184 -11.90 1.23 -3.07
CA PHE A 184 -12.11 1.11 -4.49
C PHE A 184 -10.79 1.21 -5.25
N SER A 185 -9.91 2.16 -4.91
CA SER A 185 -8.61 2.30 -5.58
C SER A 185 -7.74 1.05 -5.37
N MET A 186 -7.76 0.48 -4.16
CA MET A 186 -7.10 -0.79 -3.85
C MET A 186 -7.69 -1.94 -4.66
N VAL A 187 -9.02 -2.11 -4.68
CA VAL A 187 -9.70 -3.15 -5.47
C VAL A 187 -9.43 -2.99 -6.97
N VAL A 188 -9.43 -1.77 -7.50
CA VAL A 188 -9.10 -1.50 -8.90
C VAL A 188 -7.65 -1.82 -9.20
N SER A 189 -6.70 -1.43 -8.34
CA SER A 189 -5.29 -1.74 -8.58
C SER A 189 -5.00 -3.24 -8.49
N VAL A 190 -5.45 -3.89 -7.42
CA VAL A 190 -5.15 -5.29 -7.18
C VAL A 190 -6.02 -6.18 -8.05
N GLY A 191 -7.33 -5.95 -8.07
CA GLY A 191 -8.27 -6.66 -8.94
C GLY A 191 -7.98 -6.44 -10.42
N GLY A 192 -7.55 -5.24 -10.82
CA GLY A 192 -7.12 -4.95 -12.19
C GLY A 192 -5.84 -5.70 -12.55
N VAL A 193 -4.81 -5.68 -11.69
CA VAL A 193 -3.59 -6.48 -11.91
C VAL A 193 -3.92 -7.97 -11.98
N LEU A 194 -4.78 -8.47 -11.09
CA LEU A 194 -5.25 -9.86 -11.12
C LEU A 194 -5.98 -10.19 -12.43
N ALA A 195 -6.97 -9.39 -12.82
CA ALA A 195 -7.77 -9.61 -14.02
C ALA A 195 -6.90 -9.61 -15.29
N ILE A 196 -5.92 -8.71 -15.36
CA ILE A 196 -4.94 -8.67 -16.45
C ILE A 196 -4.10 -9.95 -16.46
N ASN A 197 -3.62 -10.44 -15.31
CA ASN A 197 -2.84 -11.68 -15.27
C ASN A 197 -3.71 -12.92 -15.58
N PHE A 198 -4.96 -12.99 -15.10
CA PHE A 198 -5.87 -14.11 -15.36
C PHE A 198 -6.37 -14.19 -16.80
N SER A 199 -6.68 -13.04 -17.42
CA SER A 199 -7.15 -12.96 -18.81
C SER A 199 -6.10 -13.41 -19.83
N GLN A 200 -4.85 -13.62 -19.41
CA GLN A 200 -3.71 -13.88 -20.29
C GLN A 200 -3.25 -15.34 -20.27
N ASN A 201 -3.91 -16.22 -19.52
CA ASN A 201 -3.59 -17.64 -19.39
C ASN A 201 -3.96 -18.52 -20.61
N SER A 202 -4.52 -17.95 -21.68
CA SER A 202 -4.85 -18.67 -22.92
C SER A 202 -3.73 -18.66 -23.96
N VAL A 203 -2.51 -18.21 -23.61
CA VAL A 203 -1.36 -18.20 -24.53
C VAL A 203 -0.48 -19.42 -24.26
N ASP A 204 -0.48 -20.35 -25.22
CA ASP A 204 0.33 -21.57 -25.22
C ASP A 204 1.81 -21.27 -24.99
N HIS A 205 2.42 -21.94 -24.00
CA HIS A 205 3.85 -21.86 -23.69
C HIS A 205 4.66 -22.68 -24.71
N SER A 206 4.61 -22.31 -25.98
CA SER A 206 5.54 -22.78 -27.00
C SER A 206 6.68 -21.77 -27.16
N ALA A 207 7.88 -22.26 -27.50
CA ALA A 207 9.18 -21.59 -27.33
C ALA A 207 9.45 -20.32 -28.17
N ASN A 208 8.42 -19.67 -28.73
CA ASN A 208 8.49 -18.33 -29.28
C ASN A 208 7.69 -17.40 -28.36
N VAL A 209 8.20 -16.21 -28.05
CA VAL A 209 7.47 -15.21 -27.26
C VAL A 209 6.24 -14.77 -28.07
N VAL A 210 5.12 -15.48 -27.93
CA VAL A 210 3.84 -15.14 -28.56
C VAL A 210 3.31 -13.87 -27.89
N ASP A 211 2.93 -12.88 -28.69
CA ASP A 211 2.44 -11.60 -28.19
C ASP A 211 1.13 -11.76 -27.39
N ARG A 212 0.92 -10.87 -26.43
CA ARG A 212 -0.28 -10.86 -25.58
C ARG A 212 -1.44 -10.19 -26.31
N HIS A 213 -2.68 -10.44 -25.88
CA HIS A 213 -3.82 -9.68 -26.41
C HIS A 213 -3.70 -8.19 -26.04
N PRO A 214 -3.61 -7.26 -27.01
CA PRO A 214 -3.43 -5.85 -26.69
C PRO A 214 -4.66 -5.22 -26.03
N PHE A 215 -4.44 -4.31 -25.09
CA PHE A 215 -5.51 -3.50 -24.51
C PHE A 215 -5.82 -2.30 -25.40
N ALA A 216 -7.05 -2.23 -25.92
CA ALA A 216 -7.46 -1.21 -26.89
C ALA A 216 -7.26 0.25 -26.43
N ILE A 217 -7.42 0.52 -25.13
CA ILE A 217 -7.26 1.87 -24.56
C ILE A 217 -5.79 2.35 -24.65
N PHE A 218 -4.83 1.43 -24.62
CA PHE A 218 -3.40 1.75 -24.63
C PHE A 218 -2.75 1.62 -26.01
N LEU A 219 -3.43 1.05 -27.01
CA LEU A 219 -2.95 0.95 -28.39
C LEU A 219 -2.60 2.30 -29.03
N PRO A 220 -3.33 3.40 -28.80
CA PRO A 220 -2.92 4.71 -29.34
C PRO A 220 -1.51 5.10 -28.92
N PHE A 221 -1.11 4.83 -27.67
CA PHE A 221 0.25 5.12 -27.18
C PHE A 221 1.31 4.26 -27.86
N TYR A 222 0.96 3.02 -28.22
CA TYR A 222 1.83 2.12 -28.96
C TYR A 222 2.08 2.66 -30.37
N HIS A 223 1.01 3.00 -31.10
CA HIS A 223 1.11 3.49 -32.48
C HIS A 223 1.91 4.79 -32.58
N VAL A 224 1.79 5.70 -31.60
CA VAL A 224 2.63 6.91 -31.57
C VAL A 224 4.11 6.57 -31.47
N MET A 225 4.50 5.58 -30.65
CA MET A 225 5.91 5.23 -30.44
C MET A 225 6.49 4.30 -31.50
N HIS A 226 5.66 3.46 -32.11
CA HIS A 226 6.06 2.58 -33.20
C HIS A 226 6.33 3.37 -34.49
N ASP A 227 5.48 4.36 -34.80
CA ASP A 227 5.48 5.07 -36.08
C ASP A 227 5.38 6.60 -35.92
N LEU A 228 6.36 7.22 -35.23
CA LEU A 228 6.36 8.65 -34.84
C LEU A 228 6.01 9.62 -35.98
N PHE A 229 6.52 9.37 -37.19
CA PHE A 229 6.41 10.28 -38.34
C PHE A 229 5.40 9.82 -39.40
N SER A 230 4.80 8.64 -39.22
CA SER A 230 3.77 8.16 -40.14
C SER A 230 2.39 8.70 -39.75
N VAL A 231 1.46 8.69 -40.70
CA VAL A 231 0.03 8.94 -40.45
C VAL A 231 -0.50 8.01 -39.36
N GLY A 232 0.03 6.79 -39.27
CA GLY A 232 -0.28 5.80 -38.25
C GLY A 232 0.04 6.24 -36.81
N GLY A 233 1.08 7.06 -36.58
CA GLY A 233 1.43 7.56 -35.24
C GLY A 233 0.99 9.00 -34.98
N LEU A 234 0.96 9.86 -36.01
CA LEU A 234 0.54 11.26 -35.86
C LEU A 234 -0.94 11.41 -35.53
N LEU A 235 -1.81 10.59 -36.13
CA LEU A 235 -3.26 10.66 -35.88
C LEU A 235 -3.61 10.28 -34.43
N PRO A 236 -3.09 9.17 -33.86
CA PRO A 236 -3.21 8.88 -32.43
C PRO A 236 -2.64 9.96 -31.53
N LEU A 237 -1.52 10.59 -31.90
CA LEU A 237 -0.92 11.68 -31.12
C LEU A 237 -1.86 12.90 -31.04
N VAL A 238 -2.44 13.31 -32.17
CA VAL A 238 -3.42 14.41 -32.21
C VAL A 238 -4.67 14.06 -31.39
N ALA A 239 -5.17 12.84 -31.52
CA ALA A 239 -6.30 12.36 -30.72
C ALA A 239 -5.99 12.41 -29.20
N LEU A 240 -4.81 11.96 -28.79
CA LEU A 240 -4.36 12.03 -27.39
C LEU A 240 -4.25 13.47 -26.90
N LEU A 241 -3.70 14.39 -27.71
CA LEU A 241 -3.62 15.80 -27.35
C LEU A 241 -5.00 16.45 -27.21
N LEU A 242 -5.95 16.15 -28.10
CA LEU A 242 -7.33 16.63 -28.01
C LEU A 242 -8.02 16.15 -26.73
N VAL A 243 -7.91 14.85 -26.42
CA VAL A 243 -8.48 14.28 -25.19
C VAL A 243 -7.85 14.91 -23.95
N THR A 244 -6.53 15.13 -23.98
CA THR A 244 -5.81 15.81 -22.89
C THR A 244 -6.30 17.24 -22.70
N GLY A 245 -6.45 18.00 -23.80
CA GLY A 245 -6.98 19.36 -23.76
C GLY A 245 -8.41 19.42 -23.21
N LEU A 246 -9.29 18.51 -23.64
CA LEU A 246 -10.66 18.41 -23.15
C LEU A 246 -10.71 18.12 -21.65
N LEU A 247 -9.89 17.18 -21.16
CA LEU A 247 -9.81 16.87 -19.73
C LEU A 247 -9.27 18.04 -18.91
N LEU A 248 -8.30 18.81 -19.42
CA LEU A 248 -7.81 20.02 -18.75
C LEU A 248 -8.88 21.11 -18.67
N LEU A 249 -9.68 21.28 -19.73
CA LEU A 249 -10.82 22.20 -19.71
C LEU A 249 -11.88 21.76 -18.70
N ALA A 250 -12.21 20.47 -18.66
CA ALA A 250 -13.12 19.91 -17.66
C ALA A 250 -12.58 20.11 -16.23
N LEU A 251 -11.27 19.94 -16.02
CA LEU A 251 -10.64 20.19 -14.73
C LEU A 251 -10.78 21.65 -14.31
N ARG A 252 -10.51 22.59 -15.22
CA ARG A 252 -10.70 24.03 -14.96
C ARG A 252 -12.16 24.37 -14.61
N GLY A 253 -13.13 23.78 -15.31
CA GLY A 253 -14.55 24.04 -15.11
C GLY A 253 -15.17 23.38 -13.87
N PHE A 254 -14.77 22.15 -13.54
CA PHE A 254 -15.38 21.38 -12.44
C PHE A 254 -14.62 21.47 -11.13
N VAL A 255 -13.29 21.36 -11.17
CA VAL A 255 -12.46 21.24 -9.97
C VAL A 255 -12.32 22.59 -9.28
N VAL A 256 -12.01 23.65 -10.03
CA VAL A 256 -11.77 24.99 -9.46
C VAL A 256 -12.98 25.50 -8.65
N PRO A 257 -14.24 25.44 -9.15
CA PRO A 257 -15.39 25.90 -8.36
C PRO A 257 -15.69 25.01 -7.15
N SER A 258 -15.52 23.68 -7.28
CA SER A 258 -15.78 22.73 -6.18
C SER A 258 -14.93 23.01 -4.93
N LEU A 259 -13.74 23.58 -5.14
CA LEU A 259 -12.81 23.92 -4.09
C LEU A 259 -13.25 25.18 -3.35
N TYR A 260 -13.66 26.22 -4.08
CA TYR A 260 -14.17 27.46 -3.48
C TYR A 260 -15.35 27.18 -2.54
N GLU A 261 -16.29 26.32 -2.95
CA GLU A 261 -17.42 25.88 -2.12
C GLU A 261 -16.96 25.18 -0.83
N GLN A 262 -15.91 24.35 -0.91
CA GLN A 262 -15.35 23.65 0.25
C GLN A 262 -14.64 24.61 1.23
N PHE A 263 -13.96 25.65 0.74
CA PHE A 263 -13.36 26.69 1.58
C PHE A 263 -14.43 27.47 2.37
N SER A 264 -15.59 27.73 1.77
CA SER A 264 -16.71 28.41 2.43
C SER A 264 -17.46 27.51 3.43
N ASP A 265 -17.58 26.21 3.15
CA ASP A 265 -18.34 25.26 4.00
C ASP A 265 -17.54 24.77 5.22
N GLU A 266 -16.19 24.73 5.19
CA GLU A 266 -15.38 24.28 6.34
C GLU A 266 -15.34 25.27 7.51
N GLY A 267 -15.72 26.54 7.30
CA GLY A 267 -15.87 27.53 8.36
C GLY A 267 -17.14 27.37 9.20
N SER A 268 -18.15 26.61 8.74
CA SER A 268 -19.51 26.64 9.32
C SER A 268 -19.94 25.35 10.05
N HIS A 269 -19.13 24.29 10.04
CA HIS A 269 -19.57 22.98 10.54
C HIS A 269 -18.61 22.31 11.53
N THR A 270 -18.54 22.84 12.76
CA THR A 270 -18.30 22.02 13.95
C THR A 270 -19.65 21.65 14.58
N VAL A 271 -20.44 20.81 13.91
CA VAL A 271 -21.64 20.25 14.54
C VAL A 271 -21.17 19.23 15.57
N ALA A 272 -21.17 19.64 16.83
CA ALA A 272 -20.93 18.77 17.96
C ALA A 272 -21.99 17.66 17.98
N THR A 273 -21.66 16.49 17.43
CA THR A 273 -22.51 15.31 17.55
C THR A 273 -22.63 14.94 19.03
N LYS A 274 -23.78 15.25 19.66
CA LYS A 274 -24.12 14.76 21.00
C LYS A 274 -24.13 13.23 20.97
N ARG A 275 -23.08 12.62 21.55
CA ARG A 275 -23.03 11.16 21.73
C ARG A 275 -24.11 10.74 22.72
N LYS A 276 -25.04 9.87 22.29
CA LYS A 276 -25.96 9.18 23.21
C LYS A 276 -25.14 8.37 24.21
N ARG A 277 -25.25 8.69 25.50
CA ARG A 277 -24.65 7.95 26.62
C ARG A 277 -25.30 6.55 26.64
N LYS A 278 -24.50 5.49 26.53
CA LYS A 278 -24.98 4.12 26.72
C LYS A 278 -24.80 3.74 28.19
N GLU A 279 -25.89 3.62 28.94
CA GLU A 279 -25.87 3.16 30.33
C GLU A 279 -25.52 1.67 30.45
N ASN A 280 -24.99 1.28 31.61
CA ASN A 280 -24.69 -0.11 32.04
C ASN A 280 -23.73 -0.91 31.14
N ARG A 281 -22.51 -0.40 30.92
CA ARG A 281 -21.40 -1.19 30.33
C ARG A 281 -20.24 -1.31 31.30
N SER A 282 -19.70 -2.52 31.46
CA SER A 282 -18.47 -2.73 32.23
C SER A 282 -17.31 -1.97 31.61
N LEU A 283 -16.36 -1.51 32.44
CA LEU A 283 -15.16 -0.79 32.02
C LEU A 283 -14.44 -1.52 30.87
N LYS A 284 -14.33 -2.86 30.96
CA LYS A 284 -13.76 -3.69 29.90
C LYS A 284 -14.55 -3.57 28.58
N LYS A 285 -15.88 -3.67 28.60
CA LYS A 285 -16.67 -3.51 27.36
C LYS A 285 -16.57 -2.09 26.80
N GLN A 286 -16.48 -1.06 27.66
CA GLN A 286 -16.34 0.34 27.25
C GLN A 286 -14.97 0.64 26.63
N LEU A 287 -13.88 0.21 27.26
CA LEU A 287 -12.51 0.34 26.73
C LEU A 287 -12.33 -0.45 25.43
N GLY A 288 -12.95 -1.63 25.31
CA GLY A 288 -12.98 -2.40 24.08
C GLY A 288 -13.68 -1.65 22.94
N SER A 289 -14.89 -1.14 23.21
CA SER A 289 -15.64 -0.28 22.28
C SER A 289 -14.87 0.97 21.88
N TYR A 290 -14.17 1.61 22.83
CA TYR A 290 -13.33 2.77 22.57
C TYR A 290 -12.17 2.43 21.63
N ASN A 291 -11.41 1.37 21.92
CA ASN A 291 -10.29 0.94 21.08
C ASN A 291 -10.76 0.54 19.67
N VAL A 292 -11.90 -0.14 19.54
CA VAL A 292 -12.48 -0.44 18.22
C VAL A 292 -12.89 0.83 17.48
N GLN A 293 -13.40 1.87 18.16
CA GLN A 293 -13.70 3.15 17.51
C GLN A 293 -12.46 3.87 17.00
N LEU A 294 -11.33 3.79 17.71
CA LEU A 294 -10.06 4.34 17.23
C LEU A 294 -9.58 3.64 15.96
N LEU A 295 -9.81 2.33 15.87
CA LEU A 295 -9.48 1.51 14.70
C LEU A 295 -10.36 1.79 13.47
N LYS A 296 -11.51 2.48 13.63
CA LYS A 296 -12.40 2.86 12.52
C LYS A 296 -11.89 4.05 11.70
N ASN A 297 -10.62 4.44 11.87
CA ASN A 297 -10.04 5.50 11.05
C ASN A 297 -9.83 4.96 9.61
N PRO A 298 -10.44 5.55 8.58
CA PRO A 298 -10.37 5.07 7.19
C PRO A 298 -8.94 4.91 6.68
N ASN A 299 -8.07 5.88 6.98
CA ASN A 299 -6.69 5.87 6.50
C ASN A 299 -5.84 4.80 7.19
N LEU A 300 -6.13 4.52 8.46
CA LEU A 300 -5.55 3.39 9.17
C LEU A 300 -5.98 2.07 8.52
N ILE A 301 -7.29 1.87 8.32
CA ILE A 301 -7.84 0.65 7.73
C ILE A 301 -7.24 0.45 6.34
N MET A 302 -7.24 1.49 5.52
CA MET A 302 -6.75 1.39 4.16
C MET A 302 -5.29 1.01 4.12
N GLN A 303 -4.45 1.70 4.89
CA GLN A 303 -3.02 1.46 4.81
C GLN A 303 -2.66 0.09 5.39
N VAL A 304 -3.36 -0.37 6.42
CA VAL A 304 -3.21 -1.73 6.93
C VAL A 304 -3.62 -2.74 5.85
N LEU A 305 -4.80 -2.59 5.24
CA LEU A 305 -5.26 -3.50 4.19
C LEU A 305 -4.32 -3.49 2.99
N THR A 306 -3.93 -2.33 2.50
CA THR A 306 -3.03 -2.18 1.34
C THR A 306 -1.68 -2.82 1.63
N SER A 307 -1.06 -2.51 2.77
CA SER A 307 0.27 -3.03 3.11
C SER A 307 0.28 -4.51 3.46
N SER A 308 -0.79 -5.03 4.06
CA SER A 308 -0.90 -6.45 4.39
C SER A 308 -1.38 -7.29 3.20
N LEU A 309 -2.23 -6.77 2.31
CA LEU A 309 -2.87 -7.56 1.25
C LEU A 309 -2.15 -7.55 -0.10
N ILE A 310 -1.51 -6.44 -0.51
CA ILE A 310 -0.94 -6.34 -1.87
C ILE A 310 0.00 -7.51 -2.17
N MET A 311 0.98 -7.76 -1.31
CA MET A 311 2.01 -8.76 -1.56
C MET A 311 1.47 -10.20 -1.60
N PRO A 312 0.69 -10.65 -0.60
CA PRO A 312 0.00 -11.95 -0.63
C PRO A 312 -0.87 -12.16 -1.87
N ILE A 313 -1.58 -11.13 -2.30
CA ILE A 313 -2.45 -11.24 -3.47
C ILE A 313 -1.63 -11.34 -4.76
N ILE A 314 -0.54 -10.58 -4.90
CA ILE A 314 0.36 -10.70 -6.06
C ILE A 314 1.01 -12.09 -6.11
N LEU A 315 1.45 -12.61 -4.97
CA LEU A 315 2.00 -13.96 -4.89
C LEU A 315 0.96 -14.99 -5.32
N LEU A 316 -0.26 -14.92 -4.77
CA LEU A 316 -1.38 -15.76 -5.18
C LEU A 316 -1.65 -15.67 -6.68
N ALA A 317 -1.72 -14.46 -7.22
CA ALA A 317 -1.93 -14.21 -8.64
C ALA A 317 -0.93 -15.02 -9.46
N THR A 318 0.34 -14.81 -9.16
CA THR A 318 1.47 -15.42 -9.88
C THR A 318 1.43 -16.94 -9.79
N MET A 319 1.09 -17.50 -8.62
CA MET A 319 1.01 -18.94 -8.43
C MET A 319 -0.17 -19.57 -9.20
N VAL A 320 -1.32 -18.90 -9.27
CA VAL A 320 -2.46 -19.43 -10.04
C VAL A 320 -2.25 -19.25 -11.53
N THR A 321 -1.60 -18.16 -11.97
CA THR A 321 -1.49 -17.83 -13.38
C THR A 321 -0.34 -18.54 -14.08
N THR A 322 0.84 -18.62 -13.45
CA THR A 322 2.07 -19.10 -14.12
C THR A 322 2.15 -20.62 -14.19
N ASN A 323 1.69 -21.32 -13.15
CA ASN A 323 1.60 -22.77 -13.09
C ASN A 323 0.56 -23.11 -12.02
N PRO A 324 -0.69 -23.46 -12.38
CA PRO A 324 -1.73 -23.74 -11.39
C PRO A 324 -1.26 -24.87 -10.47
N VAL A 325 -0.83 -24.49 -9.26
CA VAL A 325 -0.28 -25.41 -8.27
C VAL A 325 -1.46 -26.14 -7.62
N ASP A 326 -1.68 -27.39 -8.02
CA ASP A 326 -2.62 -28.26 -7.32
C ASP A 326 -1.90 -29.05 -6.23
N LEU A 327 -2.24 -28.75 -4.97
CA LEU A 327 -1.61 -29.33 -3.78
C LEU A 327 -2.42 -30.48 -3.16
N ARG A 328 -3.48 -30.95 -3.82
CA ARG A 328 -4.38 -32.01 -3.31
C ARG A 328 -3.67 -33.31 -2.96
N THR A 329 -2.61 -33.66 -3.68
CA THR A 329 -1.90 -34.94 -3.54
C THR A 329 -0.83 -34.93 -2.44
N LEU A 330 -0.59 -33.80 -1.76
CA LEU A 330 0.42 -33.75 -0.71
C LEU A 330 0.01 -34.53 0.53
N SER A 331 0.96 -35.30 1.04
CA SER A 331 0.79 -36.11 2.26
C SER A 331 0.94 -35.29 3.55
N LEU A 332 0.53 -35.89 4.67
CA LEU A 332 0.68 -35.32 6.02
C LEU A 332 2.14 -35.03 6.40
N LYS A 333 3.13 -35.62 5.72
CA LYS A 333 4.56 -35.39 5.96
C LYS A 333 4.92 -33.89 5.87
N PHE A 334 4.21 -33.14 5.02
CA PHE A 334 4.40 -31.69 4.83
C PHE A 334 3.71 -30.82 5.89
N GLY A 335 3.01 -31.40 6.87
CA GLY A 335 2.27 -30.65 7.89
C GLY A 335 3.11 -29.61 8.63
N GLY A 336 4.34 -29.95 8.99
CA GLY A 336 5.29 -29.04 9.62
C GLY A 336 5.80 -27.94 8.69
N VAL A 337 5.99 -28.25 7.41
CA VAL A 337 6.35 -27.26 6.37
C VAL A 337 5.24 -26.21 6.28
N PHE A 338 3.98 -26.62 6.16
CA PHE A 338 2.85 -25.68 6.07
C PHE A 338 2.66 -24.86 7.35
N PHE A 339 2.94 -25.43 8.53
CA PHE A 339 2.93 -24.67 9.77
C PHE A 339 3.97 -23.55 9.76
N VAL A 340 5.21 -23.85 9.36
CA VAL A 340 6.30 -22.88 9.22
C VAL A 340 5.99 -21.84 8.15
N SER A 341 5.46 -22.26 7.00
CA SER A 341 4.99 -21.36 5.95
C SER A 341 3.92 -20.40 6.46
N GLY A 342 3.03 -20.85 7.34
CA GLY A 342 2.06 -20.00 8.03
C GLY A 342 2.71 -18.93 8.92
N ILE A 343 3.76 -19.29 9.66
CA ILE A 343 4.51 -18.32 10.47
C ILE A 343 5.20 -17.29 9.58
N VAL A 344 5.88 -17.71 8.52
CA VAL A 344 6.52 -16.81 7.54
C VAL A 344 5.48 -15.89 6.91
N PHE A 345 4.33 -16.44 6.53
CA PHE A 345 3.21 -15.69 5.98
C PHE A 345 2.70 -14.62 6.96
N ALA A 346 2.58 -14.94 8.24
CA ALA A 346 2.23 -13.98 9.27
C ALA A 346 3.27 -12.84 9.41
N CYS A 347 4.57 -13.13 9.26
CA CYS A 347 5.64 -12.14 9.28
C CYS A 347 5.60 -11.18 8.07
N VAL A 348 5.15 -11.68 6.90
CA VAL A 348 4.91 -10.85 5.71
C VAL A 348 3.68 -9.96 5.91
N MET A 349 2.62 -10.52 6.49
CA MET A 349 1.36 -9.81 6.78
C MET A 349 1.51 -8.74 7.86
N LEU A 350 2.30 -9.01 8.91
CA LEU A 350 2.52 -8.11 10.02
C LEU A 350 3.79 -7.29 9.82
N ASN A 351 3.61 -5.99 9.75
CA ASN A 351 4.66 -5.03 9.47
C ASN A 351 4.40 -3.74 10.27
N GLN A 352 5.17 -2.71 9.95
CA GLN A 352 5.11 -1.45 10.67
C GLN A 352 3.76 -0.71 10.51
N THR A 353 3.05 -1.00 9.42
CA THR A 353 1.76 -0.41 9.06
C THR A 353 0.56 -1.14 9.64
N SER A 354 0.73 -2.34 10.21
CA SER A 354 -0.38 -3.13 10.78
C SER A 354 -1.09 -2.46 11.96
N PHE A 355 -2.32 -2.93 12.27
CA PHE A 355 -3.16 -2.34 13.33
C PHE A 355 -2.47 -2.37 14.69
N VAL A 356 -1.92 -3.54 15.05
CA VAL A 356 -1.25 -3.75 16.35
C VAL A 356 -0.02 -2.84 16.49
N SER A 357 0.65 -2.56 15.39
CA SER A 357 1.87 -1.76 15.32
C SER A 357 1.66 -0.28 15.63
N ASN A 358 0.41 0.21 15.67
CA ASN A 358 0.07 1.63 15.84
C ASN A 358 -1.02 1.86 16.89
N LEU A 359 -1.43 0.80 17.58
CA LEU A 359 -2.63 0.78 18.41
C LEU A 359 -2.57 1.75 19.59
N ILE A 360 -1.45 1.82 20.31
CA ILE A 360 -1.23 2.68 21.47
C ILE A 360 -1.21 4.14 21.03
N SER A 361 -0.44 4.46 19.98
CA SER A 361 -0.31 5.84 19.47
C SER A 361 -1.63 6.42 18.95
N LEU A 362 -2.60 5.58 18.57
CA LEU A 362 -3.94 6.03 18.17
C LEU A 362 -4.70 6.77 19.28
N ASP A 363 -4.30 6.64 20.56
CA ASP A 363 -4.93 7.38 21.65
C ASP A 363 -4.64 8.88 21.61
N ARG A 364 -3.58 9.32 20.93
CA ARG A 364 -3.12 10.73 20.96
C ARG A 364 -3.00 11.25 22.40
N GLU A 365 -3.41 12.50 22.65
CA GLU A 365 -3.41 13.15 23.96
C GLU A 365 -4.29 12.43 25.00
N ASN A 366 -5.28 11.63 24.57
CA ASN A 366 -6.07 10.82 25.50
C ASN A 366 -5.20 9.76 26.20
N PHE A 367 -4.03 9.41 25.67
CA PHE A 367 -3.11 8.49 26.33
C PHE A 367 -2.61 9.07 27.66
N SER A 368 -2.18 10.33 27.66
CA SER A 368 -1.75 11.06 28.86
C SER A 368 -2.90 11.22 29.85
N PHE A 369 -4.11 11.46 29.35
CA PHE A 369 -5.31 11.47 30.20
C PHE A 369 -5.56 10.10 30.84
N ILE A 370 -5.50 9.00 30.09
CA ILE A 370 -5.69 7.64 30.62
C ILE A 370 -4.61 7.28 31.65
N GLN A 371 -3.39 7.76 31.49
CA GLN A 371 -2.32 7.59 32.48
C GLN A 371 -2.62 8.30 33.81
N SER A 372 -3.33 9.43 33.77
CA SER A 372 -3.74 10.17 34.97
C SER A 372 -4.94 9.54 35.70
N LEU A 373 -5.68 8.65 35.05
CA LEU A 373 -6.81 7.95 35.67
C LEU A 373 -6.31 6.94 36.71
N PRO A 374 -7.11 6.63 37.76
CA PRO A 374 -6.81 5.58 38.74
C PRO A 374 -7.03 4.17 38.13
N LEU A 375 -6.44 3.92 36.97
CA LEU A 375 -6.50 2.68 36.22
C LEU A 375 -5.08 2.18 36.01
N SER A 376 -4.81 0.92 36.36
CA SER A 376 -3.48 0.35 36.10
C SER A 376 -3.19 0.31 34.60
N LEU A 377 -2.12 1.01 34.17
CA LEU A 377 -1.69 1.08 32.77
C LEU A 377 -1.49 -0.31 32.15
N ARG A 378 -0.95 -1.26 32.93
CA ARG A 378 -0.77 -2.66 32.54
C ARG A 378 -2.07 -3.34 32.11
N LYS A 379 -3.15 -3.19 32.90
CA LYS A 379 -4.47 -3.79 32.56
C LYS A 379 -5.06 -3.13 31.32
N TYR A 380 -4.93 -1.80 31.21
CA TYR A 380 -5.38 -1.05 30.04
C TYR A 380 -4.67 -1.51 28.76
N LEU A 381 -3.34 -1.52 28.76
CA LEU A 381 -2.53 -1.93 27.60
C LEU A 381 -2.73 -3.41 27.25
N ARG A 382 -2.90 -4.30 28.23
CA ARG A 382 -3.19 -5.73 27.98
C ARG A 382 -4.53 -5.91 27.29
N GLN A 383 -5.55 -5.17 27.72
CA GLN A 383 -6.84 -5.19 27.06
C GLN A 383 -6.74 -4.64 25.64
N LYS A 384 -6.02 -3.53 25.46
CA LYS A 384 -5.81 -2.91 24.16
C LYS A 384 -5.09 -3.85 23.19
N PHE A 385 -4.01 -4.47 23.64
CA PHE A 385 -3.28 -5.50 22.90
C PHE A 385 -4.20 -6.63 22.40
N TRP A 386 -5.04 -7.20 23.27
CA TRP A 386 -5.95 -8.28 22.88
C TRP A 386 -7.00 -7.86 21.84
N VAL A 387 -7.47 -6.61 21.89
CA VAL A 387 -8.41 -6.09 20.87
C VAL A 387 -7.71 -6.04 19.50
N GLY A 388 -6.52 -5.43 19.43
CA GLY A 388 -5.77 -5.34 18.17
C GLY A 388 -5.32 -6.71 17.66
N CYS A 389 -4.80 -7.57 18.55
CA CYS A 389 -4.33 -8.91 18.23
C CYS A 389 -5.45 -9.77 17.63
N LYS A 390 -6.66 -9.76 18.21
CA LYS A 390 -7.81 -10.51 17.65
C LYS A 390 -8.20 -10.04 16.26
N ILE A 391 -8.21 -8.73 16.03
CA ILE A 391 -8.52 -8.16 14.71
C ILE A 391 -7.45 -8.58 13.69
N GLN A 392 -6.18 -8.51 14.06
CA GLN A 392 -5.07 -8.89 13.19
C GLN A 392 -5.07 -10.41 12.90
N MET A 393 -5.36 -11.25 13.89
CA MET A 393 -5.52 -12.70 13.73
C MET A 393 -6.70 -13.06 12.83
N ALA A 394 -7.83 -12.36 12.97
CA ALA A 394 -8.99 -12.56 12.10
C ALA A 394 -8.65 -12.20 10.64
N LEU A 395 -7.91 -11.11 10.43
CA LEU A 395 -7.46 -10.68 9.11
C LEU A 395 -6.48 -11.68 8.49
N ALA A 396 -5.36 -11.98 9.16
CA ALA A 396 -4.34 -12.89 8.65
C ALA A 396 -4.88 -14.32 8.48
N GLY A 397 -5.66 -14.81 9.45
CA GLY A 397 -6.32 -16.11 9.40
C GLY A 397 -7.32 -16.20 8.25
N GLY A 398 -8.20 -15.20 8.08
CA GLY A 398 -9.15 -15.17 6.97
C GLY A 398 -8.47 -15.23 5.59
N ILE A 399 -7.39 -14.47 5.40
CA ILE A 399 -6.64 -14.49 4.15
C ILE A 399 -5.92 -15.83 3.94
N SER A 400 -5.36 -16.42 5.00
CA SER A 400 -4.72 -17.74 4.92
C SER A 400 -5.68 -18.85 4.50
N ILE A 401 -6.96 -18.77 4.92
CA ILE A 401 -8.01 -19.70 4.50
C ILE A 401 -8.31 -19.50 3.01
N ILE A 402 -8.50 -18.26 2.56
CA ILE A 402 -8.76 -17.94 1.15
C ILE A 402 -7.62 -18.47 0.26
N ILE A 403 -6.36 -18.23 0.66
CA ILE A 403 -5.17 -18.76 -0.03
C ILE A 403 -5.22 -20.28 -0.10
N GLY A 404 -5.42 -20.95 1.03
CA GLY A 404 -5.46 -22.40 1.11
C GLY A 404 -6.54 -23.02 0.21
N LEU A 405 -7.70 -22.36 0.09
CA LEU A 405 -8.77 -22.81 -0.79
C LEU A 405 -8.43 -22.63 -2.28
N ILE A 406 -7.80 -21.51 -2.65
CA ILE A 406 -7.42 -21.23 -4.05
C ILE A 406 -6.39 -22.23 -4.58
N ILE A 407 -5.41 -22.61 -3.74
CA ILE A 407 -4.38 -23.59 -4.10
C ILE A 407 -4.83 -25.06 -3.90
N HIS A 408 -6.12 -25.26 -3.62
CA HIS A 408 -6.73 -26.58 -3.37
C HIS A 408 -5.99 -27.41 -2.30
N LEU A 409 -5.56 -26.75 -1.22
CA LEU A 409 -4.82 -27.40 -0.15
C LEU A 409 -5.72 -28.41 0.59
N PRO A 410 -5.26 -29.65 0.86
CA PRO A 410 -6.05 -30.60 1.60
C PRO A 410 -6.31 -30.09 3.04
N LEU A 411 -7.49 -30.42 3.57
CA LEU A 411 -8.01 -29.83 4.81
C LEU A 411 -7.03 -29.90 5.98
N PHE A 412 -6.29 -31.01 6.12
CA PHE A 412 -5.31 -31.19 7.20
C PHE A 412 -4.12 -30.23 7.10
N LEU A 413 -3.60 -29.95 5.89
CA LEU A 413 -2.52 -28.96 5.69
C LEU A 413 -3.05 -27.53 5.81
N LEU A 414 -4.31 -27.31 5.43
CA LEU A 414 -4.96 -26.01 5.63
C LEU A 414 -5.06 -25.67 7.11
N VAL A 415 -5.42 -26.64 7.95
CA VAL A 415 -5.44 -26.44 9.40
C VAL A 415 -4.04 -26.11 9.93
N THR A 416 -2.99 -26.84 9.53
CA THR A 416 -1.62 -26.55 10.01
C THR A 416 -1.13 -25.18 9.55
N PHE A 417 -1.44 -24.78 8.31
CA PHE A 417 -1.10 -23.47 7.76
C PHE A 417 -1.81 -22.32 8.52
N VAL A 418 -3.11 -22.47 8.80
CA VAL A 418 -3.89 -21.47 9.54
C VAL A 418 -3.40 -21.37 10.99
N VAL A 419 -3.14 -22.49 11.66
CA VAL A 419 -2.63 -22.49 13.05
C VAL A 419 -1.24 -21.83 13.11
N GLY A 420 -0.35 -22.14 12.16
CA GLY A 420 0.95 -21.47 12.03
C GLY A 420 0.80 -19.96 11.82
N THR A 421 -0.14 -19.55 10.97
CA THR A 421 -0.46 -18.13 10.71
C THR A 421 -0.96 -17.41 11.96
N LEU A 422 -1.89 -18.02 12.70
CA LEU A 422 -2.42 -17.44 13.94
C LEU A 422 -1.34 -17.31 15.02
N TRP A 423 -0.50 -18.35 15.17
CA TRP A 423 0.61 -18.35 16.12
C TRP A 423 1.67 -17.30 15.78
N GLY A 424 2.11 -17.25 14.52
CA GLY A 424 3.04 -16.23 14.04
C GLY A 424 2.48 -14.82 14.21
N THR A 425 1.18 -14.63 13.94
CA THR A 425 0.50 -13.34 14.12
C THR A 425 0.51 -12.90 15.58
N TYR A 426 0.31 -13.83 16.53
CA TYR A 426 0.37 -13.54 17.96
C TYR A 426 1.78 -13.12 18.40
N LEU A 427 2.83 -13.87 18.00
CA LEU A 427 4.22 -13.58 18.35
C LEU A 427 4.69 -12.23 17.78
N MET A 428 4.34 -11.94 16.53
CA MET A 428 4.70 -10.67 15.89
C MET A 428 3.89 -9.50 16.46
N SER A 429 2.62 -9.72 16.81
CA SER A 429 1.80 -8.71 17.49
C SER A 429 2.46 -8.24 18.79
N LEU A 430 3.05 -9.15 19.58
CA LEU A 430 3.76 -8.80 20.82
C LEU A 430 4.93 -7.84 20.59
N TYR A 431 5.73 -8.12 19.56
CA TYR A 431 6.88 -7.29 19.18
C TYR A 431 6.43 -5.91 18.69
N PHE A 432 5.50 -5.87 17.74
CA PHE A 432 5.04 -4.61 17.16
C PHE A 432 4.28 -3.73 18.14
N PHE A 433 3.55 -4.33 19.10
CA PHE A 433 2.91 -3.59 20.19
C PHE A 433 3.91 -2.98 21.17
N SER A 434 4.94 -3.75 21.55
CA SER A 434 6.04 -3.24 22.39
C SER A 434 6.82 -2.13 21.68
N ARG A 435 7.03 -2.27 20.38
CA ARG A 435 7.66 -1.25 19.53
C ARG A 435 6.85 0.03 19.46
N ASP A 436 5.52 -0.06 19.33
CA ASP A 436 4.63 1.10 19.34
C ASP A 436 4.77 1.92 20.63
N TYR A 437 4.87 1.24 21.78
CA TYR A 437 5.10 1.91 23.06
C TYR A 437 6.47 2.60 23.14
N ARG A 438 7.53 1.95 22.63
CA ARG A 438 8.88 2.55 22.60
C ARG A 438 8.96 3.76 21.67
N LEU A 439 8.24 3.73 20.56
CA LEU A 439 8.18 4.79 19.55
C LEU A 439 6.87 5.60 19.65
N LEU A 440 6.37 5.79 20.87
CA LEU A 440 5.09 6.45 21.10
C LEU A 440 5.10 7.85 20.49
N ASN A 441 4.09 8.14 19.68
CA ASN A 441 3.86 9.47 19.14
C ASN A 441 2.40 9.84 19.40
N VAL A 442 2.17 10.90 20.18
CA VAL A 442 0.81 11.36 20.57
C VAL A 442 0.37 12.61 19.80
N THR A 443 1.31 13.36 19.22
CA THR A 443 1.08 14.63 18.52
C THR A 443 1.03 14.50 17.00
N TRP A 444 0.76 13.30 16.49
CA TRP A 444 0.70 13.07 15.03
C TRP A 444 -0.52 13.74 14.40
N THR A 445 -0.31 14.42 13.27
CA THR A 445 -1.39 15.10 12.54
C THR A 445 -2.11 14.15 11.58
N ASN A 446 -1.34 13.32 10.85
CA ASN A 446 -1.82 12.31 9.92
C ASN A 446 -1.42 10.89 10.39
N VAL A 447 -2.31 9.89 10.23
CA VAL A 447 -2.03 8.49 10.62
C VAL A 447 -0.81 7.95 9.90
N SER A 448 -0.55 8.40 8.67
CA SER A 448 0.61 7.99 7.88
C SER A 448 1.96 8.23 8.58
N GLN A 449 2.02 9.18 9.50
CA GLN A 449 3.20 9.47 10.33
C GLN A 449 3.57 8.32 11.25
N LEU A 450 2.57 7.56 11.71
CA LEU A 450 2.78 6.41 12.58
C LEU A 450 3.44 5.25 11.83
N PHE A 451 3.29 5.20 10.52
CA PHE A 451 3.82 4.13 9.69
C PHE A 451 5.28 4.35 9.30
N THR A 452 5.70 5.61 9.16
CA THR A 452 7.08 5.94 8.78
C THR A 452 8.01 6.14 9.98
N ARG A 453 7.53 6.02 11.22
CA ARG A 453 8.36 6.26 12.43
C ARG A 453 9.44 5.19 12.65
N GLY A 454 10.51 5.57 13.35
CA GLY A 454 11.67 4.70 13.58
C GLY A 454 12.56 4.64 12.33
N VAL A 455 12.88 3.43 11.88
CA VAL A 455 13.72 3.17 10.69
C VAL A 455 12.98 3.52 9.37
N GLY A 456 11.68 3.83 9.45
CA GLY A 456 10.85 4.28 8.33
C GLY A 456 10.71 3.27 7.21
N ASN A 457 10.47 3.75 5.98
CA ASN A 457 10.22 2.90 4.82
C ASN A 457 11.38 1.94 4.51
N TYR A 458 12.63 2.33 4.81
CA TYR A 458 13.79 1.45 4.70
C TYR A 458 13.72 0.27 5.67
N GLY A 459 13.27 0.49 6.90
CA GLY A 459 13.05 -0.59 7.86
C GLY A 459 11.92 -1.52 7.44
N LEU A 460 10.87 -0.98 6.80
CA LEU A 460 9.81 -1.80 6.22
C LEU A 460 10.33 -2.64 5.04
N MET A 461 11.13 -2.06 4.15
CA MET A 461 11.74 -2.78 3.03
C MET A 461 12.68 -3.89 3.52
N LEU A 462 13.60 -3.59 4.45
CA LEU A 462 14.51 -4.57 5.03
C LEU A 462 13.75 -5.69 5.75
N TRP A 463 12.68 -5.35 6.47
CA TRP A 463 11.82 -6.34 7.12
C TRP A 463 11.19 -7.29 6.10
N LEU A 464 10.59 -6.75 5.03
CA LEU A 464 9.97 -7.56 3.99
C LEU A 464 10.99 -8.42 3.26
N PHE A 465 12.08 -7.83 2.74
CA PHE A 465 13.13 -8.57 2.04
C PHE A 465 13.78 -9.64 2.93
N GLY A 466 14.11 -9.30 4.18
CA GLY A 466 14.67 -10.24 5.14
C GLY A 466 13.72 -11.40 5.42
N THR A 467 12.42 -11.11 5.62
CA THR A 467 11.40 -12.14 5.84
C THR A 467 11.23 -13.03 4.61
N PHE A 468 11.25 -12.46 3.39
CA PHE A 468 11.14 -13.25 2.16
C PHE A 468 12.35 -14.15 1.94
N LEU A 469 13.57 -13.62 2.04
CA LEU A 469 14.79 -14.42 1.81
C LEU A 469 14.94 -15.51 2.87
N ILE A 470 14.87 -15.16 4.15
CA ILE A 470 15.01 -16.12 5.25
C ILE A 470 13.86 -17.12 5.22
N GLY A 471 12.63 -16.64 5.00
CA GLY A 471 11.45 -17.49 4.89
C GLY A 471 11.53 -18.47 3.72
N ALA A 472 11.94 -18.02 2.54
CA ALA A 472 12.09 -18.87 1.37
C ALA A 472 13.17 -19.93 1.57
N ILE A 473 14.34 -19.55 2.10
CA ILE A 473 15.43 -20.49 2.41
C ILE A 473 14.96 -21.53 3.42
N LEU A 474 14.30 -21.09 4.50
CA LEU A 474 13.86 -21.98 5.57
C LEU A 474 12.79 -22.96 5.08
N ILE A 475 11.81 -22.50 4.30
CA ILE A 475 10.79 -23.35 3.68
C ILE A 475 11.44 -24.32 2.68
N ALA A 476 12.34 -23.84 1.82
CA ALA A 476 13.01 -24.67 0.81
C ALA A 476 13.85 -25.78 1.46
N LEU A 477 14.68 -25.45 2.46
CA LEU A 477 15.46 -26.44 3.21
C LEU A 477 14.57 -27.47 3.89
N TYR A 478 13.44 -27.05 4.45
CA TYR A 478 12.50 -27.97 5.08
C TYR A 478 11.83 -28.88 4.05
N VAL A 479 11.39 -28.33 2.91
CA VAL A 479 10.85 -29.14 1.80
C VAL A 479 11.88 -30.16 1.33
N VAL A 480 13.15 -29.76 1.11
CA VAL A 480 14.24 -30.67 0.74
C VAL A 480 14.43 -31.76 1.80
N GLY A 481 14.41 -31.43 3.09
CA GLY A 481 14.50 -32.42 4.16
C GLY A 481 13.36 -33.44 4.16
N VAL A 482 12.14 -33.01 3.82
CA VAL A 482 10.99 -33.93 3.65
C VAL A 482 11.15 -34.79 2.39
N LEU A 483 11.68 -34.23 1.30
CA LEU A 483 11.91 -34.95 0.04
C LEU A 483 13.06 -35.96 0.13
N MET A 484 14.07 -35.73 0.98
CA MET A 484 15.16 -36.68 1.27
C MET A 484 14.72 -37.85 2.16
N GLU A 485 13.41 -38.05 2.36
CA GLU A 485 12.82 -39.13 3.17
C GLU A 485 13.36 -39.22 4.60
N LEU A 486 13.82 -38.11 5.18
CA LEU A 486 14.13 -38.05 6.62
C LEU A 486 12.89 -38.48 7.41
N ASN A 487 13.10 -39.18 8.53
CA ASN A 487 12.00 -39.67 9.35
C ASN A 487 11.02 -38.52 9.67
N PRO A 488 9.79 -38.54 9.14
CA PRO A 488 8.88 -37.39 9.21
C PRO A 488 8.52 -37.00 10.64
N VAL A 489 8.49 -37.97 11.55
CA VAL A 489 8.19 -37.74 12.98
C VAL A 489 9.35 -37.01 13.66
N LEU A 490 10.59 -37.42 13.37
CA LEU A 490 11.78 -36.79 13.94
C LEU A 490 11.98 -35.37 13.39
N LEU A 491 11.82 -35.20 12.08
CA LEU A 491 11.98 -33.91 11.41
C LEU A 491 10.90 -32.91 11.88
N ASN A 492 9.62 -33.28 11.78
CA ASN A 492 8.52 -32.41 12.22
C ASN A 492 8.53 -32.19 13.73
N GLY A 493 8.81 -33.23 14.52
CA GLY A 493 8.93 -33.13 15.97
C GLY A 493 10.07 -32.22 16.39
N GLY A 494 11.26 -32.36 15.78
CA GLY A 494 12.43 -31.54 16.05
C GLY A 494 12.21 -30.07 15.71
N VAL A 495 11.64 -29.78 14.53
CA VAL A 495 11.33 -28.40 14.13
C VAL A 495 10.26 -27.78 15.05
N MET A 496 9.23 -28.53 15.42
CA MET A 496 8.20 -28.05 16.36
C MET A 496 8.77 -27.77 17.75
N LEU A 497 9.66 -28.63 18.26
CA LEU A 497 10.37 -28.40 19.52
C LEU A 497 11.22 -27.13 19.46
N TRP A 498 11.98 -26.97 18.38
CA TRP A 498 12.81 -25.78 18.17
C TRP A 498 11.97 -24.50 18.11
N LEU A 499 10.85 -24.52 17.38
CA LEU A 499 9.90 -23.40 17.33
C LEU A 499 9.23 -23.13 18.68
N ALA A 500 8.95 -24.17 19.47
CA ALA A 500 8.40 -24.01 20.82
C ALA A 500 9.40 -23.34 21.76
N ILE A 501 10.68 -23.74 21.72
CA ILE A 501 11.76 -23.10 22.49
C ILE A 501 11.90 -21.64 22.10
N LEU A 502 11.96 -21.33 20.80
CA LEU A 502 12.04 -19.95 20.32
C LEU A 502 10.83 -19.12 20.71
N SER A 503 9.63 -19.68 20.57
CA SER A 503 8.38 -19.01 20.98
C SER A 503 8.37 -18.73 22.49
N GLY A 504 8.79 -19.69 23.31
CA GLY A 504 8.91 -19.55 24.75
C GLY A 504 9.92 -18.47 25.15
N ALA A 505 11.12 -18.50 24.54
CA ALA A 505 12.14 -17.47 24.74
C ALA A 505 11.61 -16.08 24.35
N TRP A 506 10.92 -15.96 23.21
CA TRP A 506 10.32 -14.70 22.75
C TRP A 506 9.27 -14.16 23.73
N LEU A 507 8.38 -15.03 24.22
CA LEU A 507 7.37 -14.67 25.22
C LEU A 507 8.00 -14.20 26.52
N TRP A 508 9.05 -14.90 26.98
CA TRP A 508 9.78 -14.56 28.18
C TRP A 508 10.49 -13.20 28.06
N ILE A 509 11.20 -12.97 26.95
CA ILE A 509 11.86 -11.69 26.64
C ILE A 509 10.83 -10.56 26.64
N ASN A 510 9.68 -10.73 25.99
CA ASN A 510 8.67 -9.68 25.95
C ASN A 510 8.00 -9.46 27.31
N HIS A 511 7.81 -10.52 28.11
CA HIS A 511 7.29 -10.39 29.46
C HIS A 511 8.21 -9.54 30.34
N ASN A 512 9.51 -9.87 30.37
CA ASN A 512 10.49 -9.17 31.20
C ASN A 512 10.77 -7.75 30.71
N ASN A 513 10.94 -7.56 29.39
CA ASN A 513 11.35 -6.26 28.85
C ASN A 513 10.22 -5.25 28.74
N PHE A 514 8.98 -5.70 28.55
CA PHE A 514 7.84 -4.81 28.33
C PHE A 514 6.80 -4.91 29.45
N TRP A 515 6.21 -6.08 29.65
CA TRP A 515 5.06 -6.20 30.56
C TRP A 515 5.43 -6.01 32.03
N LYS A 516 6.63 -6.43 32.48
CA LYS A 516 7.09 -6.25 33.87
C LYS A 516 7.32 -4.78 34.22
N LYS A 517 7.86 -3.99 33.28
CA LYS A 517 8.17 -2.56 33.49
C LYS A 517 6.92 -1.66 33.59
N LEU A 518 5.77 -2.12 33.11
CA LEU A 518 4.49 -1.39 33.17
C LEU A 518 3.73 -1.55 34.50
N GLY A 519 4.29 -2.31 35.45
CA GLY A 519 3.65 -2.66 36.72
C GLY A 519 4.11 -1.84 37.93
N HIS A 520 4.94 -0.82 37.72
CA HIS A 520 5.37 0.15 38.73
C HIS A 520 4.67 1.48 38.52
#